data_AF-A0A0L9VLM5-F1
#
_entry.id   AF-A0A0L9VLM5-F1
#
_cell.length_a   1.000
_cell.length_b   1.000
_cell.length_c   1.000
_cell.angle_alpha   90.00
_cell.angle_beta   90.00
_cell.angle_gamma   90.00
#
_symmetry.space_group_name_H-M   'P 1'
#
loop_
_entity.id
_entity.type
_entity.pdbx_description
1 polymer ?
#
loop_
_entity_poly.entity_id
_entity_poly.type
_entity_poly.pdbx_seq_one_letter_code
_entity_poly.pdbx_strand_id
1 'polypeptide(L)'
;MTIEETSGAVSKKKKETVDETARPLPLGVWDPSFTLGHKVDLNLDDSEKKVVENMTEQQIADAMLEMTTRAQMLAWHMAYASDRGMLRVELEKARTQLKEVTEAHAGCDSKQKRSEQLIKEAEVLLNEARNTGVNFKKERDQMSCELEQAKKAMATLIKERDDWRAETLESRELVEELKDAIMVEHTRGFRKALRQVGHLLDVSTEGVEFDVRKDVYEGQLKPLSEIPEDAYMEVEEGEEVVANDEPEGAIAVEKLVVETAKDANGDMQDIVID
;
A
#
# COMPACT_ATOMS: atom_id res chain seq x y z
N MET A 1 -62.88 113.36 -87.52
CA MET A 1 -62.34 112.71 -88.72
C MET A 1 -61.63 111.46 -88.25
N THR A 2 -62.00 110.30 -88.79
CA THR A 2 -61.58 108.97 -88.31
C THR A 2 -60.41 108.45 -89.17
N ILE A 3 -59.79 107.32 -88.76
CA ILE A 3 -58.86 106.45 -89.52
C ILE A 3 -57.37 106.89 -89.48
N GLU A 4 -56.35 106.04 -89.22
CA GLU A 4 -56.22 104.69 -88.62
C GLU A 4 -54.74 104.43 -88.21
N GLU A 5 -54.52 103.47 -87.29
CA GLU A 5 -53.37 102.53 -86.99
C GLU A 5 -51.88 102.85 -87.37
N THR A 6 -50.79 102.20 -86.90
CA THR A 6 -50.44 100.84 -86.38
C THR A 6 -49.17 100.94 -85.46
N SER A 7 -48.49 99.89 -84.96
CA SER A 7 -48.89 98.72 -84.13
C SER A 7 -47.64 97.96 -83.60
N GLY A 8 -47.72 97.26 -82.45
CA GLY A 8 -46.72 96.27 -81.95
C GLY A 8 -45.69 96.74 -80.89
N ALA A 9 -45.12 95.91 -80.00
CA ALA A 9 -45.38 94.50 -79.64
C ALA A 9 -44.82 94.15 -78.23
N VAL A 10 -45.23 93.00 -77.64
CA VAL A 10 -44.93 92.55 -76.26
C VAL A 10 -43.65 91.71 -76.15
N SER A 11 -43.02 91.65 -74.96
CA SER A 11 -42.07 90.57 -74.61
C SER A 11 -42.08 90.20 -73.12
N LYS A 12 -42.07 88.89 -72.82
CA LYS A 12 -41.94 88.29 -71.47
C LYS A 12 -40.56 87.65 -71.30
N LYS A 13 -39.96 87.72 -70.09
CA LYS A 13 -38.74 86.96 -69.74
C LYS A 13 -39.06 85.79 -68.78
N LYS A 14 -38.40 84.65 -68.99
CA LYS A 14 -38.47 83.43 -68.15
C LYS A 14 -37.50 83.53 -66.96
N LYS A 15 -37.80 82.75 -65.91
CA LYS A 15 -36.92 82.44 -64.78
C LYS A 15 -36.16 81.14 -65.07
N GLU A 16 -34.88 81.10 -64.70
CA GLU A 16 -33.99 79.94 -64.85
C GLU A 16 -33.46 79.55 -63.46
N THR A 17 -33.39 78.24 -63.19
CA THR A 17 -32.92 77.66 -61.94
C THR A 17 -31.76 76.72 -62.25
N VAL A 18 -30.59 76.97 -61.67
CA VAL A 18 -29.35 76.24 -61.94
C VAL A 18 -29.23 75.03 -61.01
N ASP A 19 -28.75 73.92 -61.56
CA ASP A 19 -28.52 72.63 -60.90
C ASP A 19 -27.19 72.64 -60.11
N GLU A 20 -27.20 72.12 -58.87
CA GLU A 20 -26.08 72.23 -57.91
C GLU A 20 -24.95 71.20 -58.15
N THR A 21 -25.09 70.29 -59.11
CA THR A 21 -24.22 69.11 -59.26
C THR A 21 -22.84 69.35 -59.91
N ALA A 22 -22.47 70.59 -60.26
CA ALA A 22 -21.27 70.90 -61.04
C ALA A 22 -20.18 71.73 -60.32
N ARG A 23 -20.03 71.61 -59.00
CA ARG A 23 -18.92 72.29 -58.28
C ARG A 23 -17.61 71.49 -58.47
N PRO A 24 -16.50 72.11 -58.95
CA PRO A 24 -15.22 71.42 -59.09
C PRO A 24 -14.69 70.94 -57.73
N LEU A 25 -13.95 69.83 -57.73
CA LEU A 25 -13.31 69.32 -56.51
C LEU A 25 -12.25 70.32 -56.02
N PRO A 26 -12.33 70.79 -54.77
CA PRO A 26 -11.37 71.76 -54.22
C PRO A 26 -9.96 71.18 -54.16
N LEU A 27 -8.97 72.01 -54.52
CA LEU A 27 -7.55 71.66 -54.55
C LEU A 27 -6.88 71.67 -53.16
N GLY A 28 -7.63 71.99 -52.10
CA GLY A 28 -7.18 71.94 -50.72
C GLY A 28 -8.17 72.60 -49.75
N VAL A 29 -7.86 72.55 -48.45
CA VAL A 29 -8.69 73.16 -47.38
C VAL A 29 -8.80 74.69 -47.48
N TRP A 30 -7.88 75.32 -48.20
CA TRP A 30 -7.84 76.77 -48.46
C TRP A 30 -8.43 77.17 -49.82
N ASP A 31 -8.96 76.21 -50.58
CA ASP A 31 -9.62 76.49 -51.86
C ASP A 31 -10.97 77.20 -51.60
N PRO A 32 -11.28 78.34 -52.27
CA PRO A 32 -12.56 79.03 -52.09
C PRO A 32 -13.82 78.19 -52.42
N SER A 33 -13.67 77.07 -53.14
CA SER A 33 -14.76 76.10 -53.38
C SER A 33 -14.95 75.10 -52.23
N PHE A 34 -14.01 75.02 -51.27
CA PHE A 34 -14.13 74.24 -50.02
C PHE A 34 -14.84 75.07 -48.93
N THR A 35 -16.16 75.27 -49.08
CA THR A 35 -16.98 75.95 -48.06
C THR A 35 -17.92 74.97 -47.35
N LEU A 36 -17.79 74.85 -46.02
CA LEU A 36 -18.64 73.98 -45.19
C LEU A 36 -19.95 74.65 -44.72
N GLY A 37 -20.17 75.94 -44.99
CA GLY A 37 -21.34 76.68 -44.49
C GLY A 37 -22.70 76.08 -44.89
N HIS A 38 -22.79 75.41 -46.04
CA HIS A 38 -24.00 74.71 -46.49
C HIS A 38 -24.22 73.34 -45.82
N LYS A 39 -23.32 72.93 -44.90
CA LYS A 39 -23.38 71.66 -44.15
C LYS A 39 -23.45 71.86 -42.63
N VAL A 40 -23.53 73.12 -42.17
CA VAL A 40 -23.53 73.47 -40.75
C VAL A 40 -24.70 74.40 -40.48
N ASP A 41 -25.83 73.81 -40.10
CA ASP A 41 -26.99 74.55 -39.62
C ASP A 41 -26.78 74.93 -38.15
N LEU A 42 -26.63 76.23 -37.89
CA LEU A 42 -26.58 76.77 -36.54
C LEU A 42 -28.00 77.06 -36.06
N ASN A 43 -28.56 76.12 -35.31
CA ASN A 43 -29.87 76.25 -34.66
C ASN A 43 -29.76 77.23 -33.47
N LEU A 44 -29.90 78.53 -33.76
CA LEU A 44 -30.01 79.60 -32.77
C LEU A 44 -31.47 79.96 -32.54
N ASP A 45 -31.85 80.24 -31.29
CA ASP A 45 -33.17 80.82 -31.00
C ASP A 45 -33.24 82.33 -31.33
N ASP A 46 -34.45 82.90 -31.32
CA ASP A 46 -34.68 84.33 -31.64
C ASP A 46 -33.96 85.31 -30.69
N SER A 47 -33.53 84.86 -29.51
CA SER A 47 -32.77 85.67 -28.55
C SER A 47 -31.27 85.56 -28.78
N GLU A 48 -30.75 84.35 -29.01
CA GLU A 48 -29.35 84.09 -29.38
C GLU A 48 -29.00 84.75 -30.70
N LYS A 49 -29.88 84.63 -31.69
CA LYS A 49 -29.73 85.27 -33.01
C LYS A 49 -29.64 86.79 -32.88
N LYS A 50 -30.48 87.41 -32.05
CA LYS A 50 -30.42 88.84 -31.75
C LYS A 50 -29.13 89.24 -31.05
N VAL A 51 -28.54 88.40 -30.20
CA VAL A 51 -27.23 88.70 -29.60
C VAL A 51 -26.18 88.81 -30.70
N VAL A 52 -26.11 87.85 -31.62
CA VAL A 52 -25.14 87.85 -32.73
C VAL A 52 -25.39 88.99 -33.72
N GLU A 53 -26.65 89.25 -34.11
CA GLU A 53 -27.01 90.35 -35.02
C GLU A 53 -26.72 91.75 -34.46
N ASN A 54 -26.63 91.92 -33.14
CA ASN A 54 -26.26 93.19 -32.49
C ASN A 54 -24.75 93.33 -32.21
N MET A 55 -23.93 92.32 -32.50
CA MET A 55 -22.47 92.44 -32.37
C MET A 55 -21.87 93.13 -33.60
N THR A 56 -20.91 94.03 -33.37
CA THR A 56 -20.08 94.57 -34.46
C THR A 56 -19.16 93.48 -35.02
N GLU A 57 -18.73 93.63 -36.29
CA GLU A 57 -17.79 92.69 -36.93
C GLU A 57 -16.52 92.47 -36.10
N GLN A 58 -16.00 93.51 -35.45
CA GLN A 58 -14.87 93.42 -34.53
C GLN A 58 -15.17 92.54 -33.31
N GLN A 59 -16.33 92.71 -32.67
CA GLN A 59 -16.73 91.86 -31.53
C GLN A 59 -16.93 90.39 -31.94
N ILE A 60 -17.43 90.13 -33.16
CA ILE A 60 -17.55 88.78 -33.71
C ILE A 60 -16.15 88.19 -33.95
N ALA A 61 -15.22 88.96 -34.52
CA ALA A 61 -13.84 88.52 -34.76
C ALA A 61 -13.08 88.23 -33.45
N ASP A 62 -13.22 89.10 -32.45
CA ASP A 62 -12.59 88.93 -31.13
C ASP A 62 -13.17 87.71 -30.39
N ALA A 63 -14.49 87.53 -30.39
CA ALA A 63 -15.13 86.34 -29.82
C ALA A 63 -14.73 85.04 -30.55
N MET A 64 -14.61 85.08 -31.88
CA MET A 64 -14.12 83.95 -32.68
C MET A 64 -12.67 83.59 -32.32
N LEU A 65 -11.80 84.59 -32.12
CA LEU A 65 -10.41 84.39 -31.70
C LEU A 65 -10.32 83.84 -30.27
N GLU A 66 -11.12 84.37 -29.34
CA GLU A 66 -11.22 83.88 -27.95
C GLU A 66 -11.68 82.41 -27.89
N MET A 67 -12.73 82.05 -28.64
CA MET A 67 -13.22 80.68 -28.69
C MET A 67 -12.24 79.73 -29.39
N THR A 68 -11.57 80.19 -30.46
CA THR A 68 -10.54 79.40 -31.15
C THR A 68 -9.33 79.15 -30.27
N THR A 69 -8.85 80.16 -29.54
CA THR A 69 -7.71 80.02 -28.61
C THR A 69 -8.05 79.15 -27.41
N ARG A 70 -9.27 79.23 -26.86
CA ARG A 70 -9.77 78.26 -25.86
C ARG A 70 -9.81 76.84 -26.41
N ALA A 71 -10.33 76.63 -27.62
CA ALA A 71 -10.38 75.30 -28.24
C ALA A 71 -8.96 74.74 -28.49
N GLN A 72 -8.03 75.56 -28.95
CA GLN A 72 -6.62 75.21 -29.11
C GLN A 72 -5.94 74.88 -27.77
N MET A 73 -6.21 75.65 -26.72
CA MET A 73 -5.71 75.37 -25.36
C MET A 73 -6.23 74.02 -24.84
N LEU A 74 -7.53 73.73 -24.99
CA LEU A 74 -8.11 72.44 -24.61
C LEU A 74 -7.52 71.28 -25.43
N ALA A 75 -7.34 71.47 -26.74
CA ALA A 75 -6.70 70.49 -27.61
C ALA A 75 -5.23 70.24 -27.21
N TRP A 76 -4.47 71.29 -26.90
CA TRP A 76 -3.10 71.18 -26.40
C TRP A 76 -3.04 70.45 -25.06
N HIS A 77 -3.96 70.78 -24.12
CA HIS A 77 -4.05 70.06 -22.85
C HIS A 77 -4.38 68.58 -23.05
N MET A 78 -5.33 68.25 -23.94
CA MET A 78 -5.65 66.85 -24.26
C MET A 78 -4.50 66.08 -24.92
N ALA A 79 -3.68 66.74 -25.74
CA ALA A 79 -2.61 66.10 -26.51
C ALA A 79 -1.26 66.04 -25.76
N TYR A 80 -0.92 67.04 -24.95
CA TYR A 80 0.42 67.24 -24.41
C TYR A 80 0.50 67.39 -22.89
N ALA A 81 -0.59 67.80 -22.21
CA ALA A 81 -0.60 67.97 -20.76
C ALA A 81 -1.51 66.99 -20.01
N SER A 82 -2.11 66.01 -20.71
CA SER A 82 -3.04 65.06 -20.13
C SER A 82 -2.48 63.64 -20.19
N ASP A 83 -2.07 63.13 -19.03
CA ASP A 83 -1.54 61.77 -18.88
C ASP A 83 -2.61 60.67 -19.08
N ARG A 84 -3.82 60.99 -19.56
CA ARG A 84 -4.91 60.03 -19.83
C ARG A 84 -4.54 58.94 -20.83
N GLY A 85 -3.51 59.14 -21.65
CA GLY A 85 -2.90 58.08 -22.46
C GLY A 85 -2.09 57.11 -21.57
N MET A 86 -1.13 57.65 -20.83
CA MET A 86 -0.24 56.93 -19.92
C MET A 86 -1.01 56.14 -18.87
N LEU A 87 -1.93 56.80 -18.16
CA LEU A 87 -2.77 56.19 -17.11
C LEU A 87 -3.62 55.02 -17.63
N ARG A 88 -4.03 55.01 -18.90
CA ARG A 88 -4.74 53.86 -19.50
C ARG A 88 -3.80 52.67 -19.72
N VAL A 89 -2.58 52.92 -20.19
CA VAL A 89 -1.56 51.88 -20.37
C VAL A 89 -1.13 51.29 -19.03
N GLU A 90 -0.92 52.13 -18.01
CA GLU A 90 -0.59 51.69 -16.65
C GLU A 90 -1.74 50.90 -16.01
N LEU A 91 -3.00 51.31 -16.21
CA LEU A 91 -4.17 50.60 -15.72
C LEU A 91 -4.35 49.23 -16.38
N GLU A 92 -4.13 49.10 -17.69
CA GLU A 92 -4.13 47.78 -18.35
C GLU A 92 -2.94 46.92 -17.88
N LYS A 93 -1.76 47.48 -17.71
CA LYS A 93 -0.60 46.77 -17.14
C LYS A 93 -0.87 46.28 -15.70
N ALA A 94 -1.51 47.10 -14.86
CA ALA A 94 -1.90 46.71 -13.52
C ALA A 94 -2.96 45.60 -13.54
N ARG A 95 -3.89 45.61 -14.51
CA ARG A 95 -4.88 44.54 -14.72
C ARG A 95 -4.23 43.22 -15.12
N THR A 96 -3.26 43.22 -16.04
CA THR A 96 -2.56 41.97 -16.41
C THR A 96 -1.74 41.43 -15.25
N GLN A 97 -1.00 42.29 -14.53
CA GLN A 97 -0.24 41.90 -13.35
C GLN A 97 -1.13 41.33 -12.23
N LEU A 98 -2.30 41.95 -11.97
CA LEU A 98 -3.25 41.43 -10.98
C LEU A 98 -3.77 40.05 -11.36
N LYS A 99 -4.05 39.82 -12.66
CA LYS A 99 -4.50 38.52 -13.16
C LYS A 99 -3.40 37.45 -12.98
N GLU A 100 -2.17 37.75 -13.40
CA GLU A 100 -1.01 36.86 -13.25
C GLU A 100 -0.77 36.47 -11.78
N VAL A 101 -0.82 37.44 -10.86
CA VAL A 101 -0.67 37.19 -9.42
C VAL A 101 -1.82 36.35 -8.86
N THR A 102 -3.05 36.57 -9.31
CA THR A 102 -4.23 35.79 -8.85
C THR A 102 -4.13 34.33 -9.31
N GLU A 103 -3.72 34.09 -10.55
CA GLU A 103 -3.51 32.74 -11.10
C GLU A 103 -2.34 32.04 -10.39
N ALA A 104 -1.25 32.76 -10.11
CA ALA A 104 -0.12 32.24 -9.33
C ALA A 104 -0.51 31.90 -7.88
N HIS A 105 -1.35 32.73 -7.23
CA HIS A 105 -1.87 32.48 -5.88
C HIS A 105 -2.72 31.21 -5.82
N ALA A 106 -3.69 31.06 -6.74
CA ALA A 106 -4.52 29.87 -6.82
C ALA A 106 -3.70 28.58 -7.07
N GLY A 107 -2.64 28.70 -7.88
CA GLY A 107 -1.66 27.62 -8.08
C GLY A 107 -0.83 27.30 -6.82
N CYS A 108 -0.52 28.32 -6.00
CA CYS A 108 0.17 28.15 -4.72
C CYS A 108 -0.74 27.47 -3.69
N ASP A 109 -1.97 27.94 -3.48
CA ASP A 109 -2.96 27.37 -2.56
C ASP A 109 -3.21 25.89 -2.84
N SER A 110 -3.30 25.53 -4.12
CA SER A 110 -3.51 24.15 -4.57
C SER A 110 -2.32 23.26 -4.23
N LYS A 111 -1.08 23.76 -4.36
CA LYS A 111 0.14 23.05 -3.96
C LYS A 111 0.26 22.95 -2.44
N GLN A 112 -0.09 24.01 -1.70
CA GLN A 112 -0.10 24.01 -0.24
C GLN A 112 -1.05 22.93 0.30
N LYS A 113 -2.32 22.91 -0.16
CA LYS A 113 -3.30 21.88 0.25
C LYS A 113 -2.82 20.46 -0.04
N ARG A 114 -2.20 20.23 -1.20
CA ARG A 114 -1.58 18.92 -1.53
C ARG A 114 -0.42 18.59 -0.59
N SER A 115 0.42 19.57 -0.24
CA SER A 115 1.52 19.37 0.72
C SER A 115 1.00 19.05 2.12
N GLU A 116 -0.02 19.76 2.60
CA GLU A 116 -0.66 19.50 3.90
C GLU A 116 -1.29 18.11 3.97
N GLN A 117 -1.88 17.64 2.87
CA GLN A 117 -2.40 16.27 2.76
C GLN A 117 -1.26 15.24 2.85
N LEU A 118 -0.19 15.41 2.05
CA LEU A 118 0.96 14.49 2.05
C LEU A 118 1.66 14.43 3.43
N ILE A 119 1.71 15.54 4.17
CA ILE A 119 2.24 15.57 5.54
C ILE A 119 1.38 14.71 6.47
N LYS A 120 0.05 14.84 6.42
CA LYS A 120 -0.88 14.01 7.22
C LYS A 120 -0.76 12.52 6.88
N GLU A 121 -0.66 12.19 5.60
CA GLU A 121 -0.44 10.81 5.14
C GLU A 121 0.90 10.25 5.66
N ALA A 122 1.97 11.05 5.60
CA ALA A 122 3.28 10.67 6.16
C ALA A 122 3.25 10.51 7.68
N GLU A 123 2.54 11.37 8.42
CA GLU A 123 2.34 11.24 9.87
C GLU A 123 1.61 9.94 10.25
N VAL A 124 0.58 9.56 9.51
CA VAL A 124 -0.12 8.28 9.71
C VAL A 124 0.83 7.11 9.49
N LEU A 125 1.52 7.06 8.34
CA LEU A 125 2.46 5.98 8.01
C LEU A 125 3.63 5.88 9.01
N LEU A 126 4.15 7.00 9.52
CA LEU A 126 5.19 7.02 10.55
C LEU A 126 4.68 6.45 11.89
N ASN A 127 3.44 6.75 12.27
CA ASN A 127 2.84 6.20 13.48
C ASN A 127 2.55 4.70 13.34
N GLU A 128 2.07 4.24 12.18
CA GLU A 128 1.88 2.82 11.88
C GLU A 128 3.20 2.05 11.92
N ALA A 129 4.24 2.55 11.22
CA ALA A 129 5.58 1.96 11.23
C ALA A 129 6.22 1.91 12.63
N ARG A 130 5.94 2.92 13.47
CA ARG A 130 6.38 2.93 14.87
C ARG A 130 5.64 1.88 15.70
N ASN A 131 4.33 1.71 15.49
CA ASN A 131 3.52 0.73 16.20
C ASN A 131 3.90 -0.71 15.82
N THR A 132 4.10 -1.00 14.52
CA THR A 132 4.58 -2.32 14.06
C THR A 132 5.98 -2.60 14.59
N GLY A 133 6.90 -1.63 14.57
CA GLY A 133 8.24 -1.76 15.17
C GLY A 133 8.21 -2.06 16.68
N VAL A 134 7.28 -1.46 17.43
CA VAL A 134 7.07 -1.77 18.85
C VAL A 134 6.51 -3.19 19.05
N ASN A 135 5.60 -3.65 18.19
CA ASN A 135 5.04 -5.00 18.28
C ASN A 135 6.07 -6.08 17.92
N PHE A 136 6.80 -5.95 16.81
CA PHE A 136 7.90 -6.86 16.47
C PHE A 136 8.97 -6.91 17.56
N LYS A 137 9.25 -5.80 18.24
CA LYS A 137 10.16 -5.79 19.38
C LYS A 137 9.63 -6.66 20.53
N LYS A 138 8.34 -6.55 20.89
CA LYS A 138 7.70 -7.38 21.93
C LYS A 138 7.73 -8.86 21.54
N GLU A 139 7.37 -9.20 20.30
CA GLU A 139 7.38 -10.58 19.79
C GLU A 139 8.79 -11.18 19.85
N ARG A 140 9.81 -10.45 19.39
CA ARG A 140 11.22 -10.85 19.50
C ARG A 140 11.65 -11.06 20.96
N ASP A 141 11.27 -10.15 21.85
CA ASP A 141 11.64 -10.23 23.26
C ASP A 141 10.94 -11.43 23.94
N GLN A 142 9.68 -11.72 23.58
CA GLN A 142 8.93 -12.91 23.99
C GLN A 142 9.57 -14.21 23.48
N MET A 143 9.84 -14.31 22.17
CA MET A 143 10.51 -15.47 21.56
C MET A 143 11.89 -15.73 22.18
N SER A 144 12.61 -14.68 22.58
CA SER A 144 13.89 -14.80 23.30
C SER A 144 13.70 -15.42 24.68
N CYS A 145 12.67 -15.00 25.43
CA CYS A 145 12.33 -15.61 26.72
C CYS A 145 11.91 -17.09 26.58
N GLU A 146 11.08 -17.42 25.59
CA GLU A 146 10.65 -18.79 25.30
C GLU A 146 11.83 -19.68 24.89
N LEU A 147 12.75 -19.18 24.05
CA LEU A 147 13.97 -19.89 23.67
C LEU A 147 14.86 -20.21 24.88
N GLU A 148 15.03 -19.27 25.81
CA GLU A 148 15.81 -19.50 27.03
C GLU A 148 15.10 -20.45 28.02
N GLN A 149 13.77 -20.48 28.04
CA GLN A 149 13.02 -21.50 28.80
C GLN A 149 13.17 -22.89 28.16
N ALA A 150 13.03 -22.99 26.83
CA ALA A 150 13.19 -24.23 26.09
C ALA A 150 14.60 -24.83 26.24
N LYS A 151 15.66 -24.00 26.18
CA LYS A 151 17.04 -24.42 26.46
C LYS A 151 17.20 -25.01 27.86
N LYS A 152 16.59 -24.41 28.88
CA LYS A 152 16.64 -24.90 30.28
C LYS A 152 15.93 -26.24 30.42
N ALA A 153 14.73 -26.37 29.85
CA ALA A 153 13.98 -27.63 29.83
C ALA A 153 14.72 -28.73 29.05
N MET A 154 15.37 -28.39 27.93
CA MET A 154 16.22 -29.34 27.20
C MET A 154 17.43 -29.78 28.03
N ALA A 155 18.03 -28.87 28.81
CA ALA A 155 19.15 -29.21 29.69
C ALA A 155 18.74 -30.09 30.89
N THR A 156 17.50 -29.99 31.40
CA THR A 156 17.00 -30.93 32.43
C THR A 156 16.68 -32.29 31.82
N LEU A 157 15.97 -32.34 30.69
CA LEU A 157 15.66 -33.59 29.98
C LEU A 157 16.93 -34.35 29.52
N ILE A 158 18.01 -33.64 29.16
CA ILE A 158 19.30 -34.27 28.85
C ILE A 158 19.88 -34.99 30.07
N LYS A 159 19.85 -34.35 31.25
CA LYS A 159 20.34 -34.95 32.50
C LYS A 159 19.49 -36.16 32.89
N GLU A 160 18.18 -36.00 32.96
CA GLU A 160 17.25 -37.10 33.27
C GLU A 160 17.48 -38.29 32.34
N ARG A 161 17.64 -38.05 31.03
CA ARG A 161 17.96 -39.09 30.04
C ARG A 161 19.29 -39.79 30.28
N ASP A 162 20.31 -39.07 30.76
CA ASP A 162 21.62 -39.64 31.06
C ASP A 162 21.64 -40.37 32.42
N ASP A 163 20.88 -39.88 33.40
CA ASP A 163 20.65 -40.54 34.69
C ASP A 163 19.91 -41.88 34.49
N TRP A 164 18.80 -41.89 33.73
CA TRP A 164 18.08 -43.13 33.35
C TRP A 164 18.97 -44.13 32.59
N ARG A 165 19.93 -43.65 31.80
CA ARG A 165 20.90 -44.51 31.10
C ARG A 165 21.90 -45.14 32.06
N ALA A 166 22.36 -44.40 33.07
CA ALA A 166 23.23 -44.93 34.11
C ALA A 166 22.50 -46.03 34.92
N GLU A 167 21.30 -45.74 35.41
CA GLU A 167 20.48 -46.71 36.16
C GLU A 167 20.14 -47.96 35.33
N THR A 168 19.89 -47.81 34.02
CA THR A 168 19.69 -48.95 33.10
C THR A 168 20.96 -49.80 32.91
N LEU A 169 22.15 -49.20 33.01
CA LEU A 169 23.42 -49.93 32.94
C LEU A 169 23.70 -50.64 34.26
N GLU A 170 23.58 -49.96 35.39
CA GLU A 170 23.73 -50.54 36.74
C GLU A 170 22.76 -51.72 36.95
N SER A 171 21.49 -51.57 36.56
CA SER A 171 20.50 -52.64 36.61
C SER A 171 20.86 -53.84 35.74
N ARG A 172 21.51 -53.61 34.58
CA ARG A 172 21.98 -54.68 33.70
C ARG A 172 23.17 -55.41 34.29
N GLU A 173 24.13 -54.68 34.86
CA GLU A 173 25.30 -55.25 35.53
C GLU A 173 24.85 -56.13 36.71
N LEU A 174 23.94 -55.64 37.56
CA LEU A 174 23.34 -56.41 38.65
C LEU A 174 22.63 -57.68 38.16
N VAL A 175 21.95 -57.65 37.01
CA VAL A 175 21.29 -58.83 36.41
C VAL A 175 22.32 -59.86 35.94
N GLU A 176 23.45 -59.45 35.36
CA GLU A 176 24.52 -60.40 35.00
C GLU A 176 25.24 -60.97 36.24
N GLU A 177 25.52 -60.15 37.26
CA GLU A 177 26.07 -60.62 38.55
C GLU A 177 25.13 -61.64 39.23
N LEU A 178 23.83 -61.38 39.21
CA LEU A 178 22.83 -62.29 39.78
C LEU A 178 22.74 -63.61 38.99
N LYS A 179 22.80 -63.56 37.65
CA LYS A 179 22.88 -64.78 36.82
C LYS A 179 24.10 -65.62 37.16
N ASP A 180 25.28 -65.00 37.29
CA ASP A 180 26.51 -65.70 37.66
C ASP A 180 26.42 -66.32 39.06
N ALA A 181 25.88 -65.59 40.05
CA ALA A 181 25.66 -66.11 41.40
C ALA A 181 24.69 -67.31 41.42
N ILE A 182 23.58 -67.22 40.68
CA ILE A 182 22.61 -68.30 40.47
C ILE A 182 23.32 -69.52 39.85
N MET A 183 24.09 -69.34 38.78
CA MET A 183 24.84 -70.41 38.12
C MET A 183 25.85 -71.10 39.06
N VAL A 184 26.53 -70.34 39.93
CA VAL A 184 27.47 -70.89 40.92
C VAL A 184 26.74 -71.74 41.96
N GLU A 185 25.63 -71.26 42.54
CA GLU A 185 24.89 -72.03 43.55
C GLU A 185 24.16 -73.24 42.94
N HIS A 186 23.58 -73.16 41.74
CA HIS A 186 23.06 -74.34 41.04
C HIS A 186 24.17 -75.37 40.80
N THR A 187 25.35 -74.95 40.33
CA THR A 187 26.49 -75.85 40.10
C THR A 187 26.97 -76.50 41.41
N ARG A 188 26.95 -75.75 42.53
CA ARG A 188 27.30 -76.24 43.86
C ARG A 188 26.27 -77.24 44.40
N GLY A 189 24.98 -76.95 44.22
CA GLY A 189 23.85 -77.81 44.56
C GLY A 189 23.90 -79.12 43.77
N PHE A 190 24.10 -79.05 42.45
CA PHE A 190 24.26 -80.21 41.58
C PHE A 190 25.43 -81.11 42.02
N ARG A 191 26.62 -80.54 42.25
CA ARG A 191 27.78 -81.29 42.79
C ARG A 191 27.50 -81.89 44.17
N LYS A 192 26.68 -81.25 45.01
CA LYS A 192 26.25 -81.77 46.32
C LYS A 192 25.33 -82.98 46.14
N ALA A 193 24.35 -82.90 45.24
CA ALA A 193 23.46 -84.00 44.90
C ALA A 193 24.24 -85.22 44.37
N LEU A 194 25.19 -85.04 43.44
CA LEU A 194 26.04 -86.13 42.94
C LEU A 194 26.79 -86.87 44.06
N ARG A 195 27.36 -86.12 45.04
CA ARG A 195 28.01 -86.75 46.22
C ARG A 195 27.03 -87.52 47.10
N GLN A 196 25.78 -87.04 47.22
CA GLN A 196 24.74 -87.76 47.97
C GLN A 196 24.32 -89.03 47.24
N VAL A 197 24.13 -88.98 45.92
CA VAL A 197 23.79 -90.15 45.07
C VAL A 197 24.86 -91.24 45.17
N GLY A 198 26.14 -90.88 45.00
CA GLY A 198 27.24 -91.84 45.10
C GLY A 198 27.35 -92.49 46.48
N HIS A 199 27.04 -91.76 47.55
CA HIS A 199 27.01 -92.31 48.91
C HIS A 199 25.79 -93.21 49.19
N LEU A 200 24.61 -92.85 48.68
CA LEU A 200 23.35 -93.57 48.97
C LEU A 200 23.16 -94.83 48.12
N LEU A 201 23.69 -94.85 46.90
CA LEU A 201 23.48 -95.94 45.93
C LEU A 201 24.74 -96.78 45.65
N ASP A 202 25.87 -96.47 46.29
CA ASP A 202 27.19 -97.12 46.11
C ASP A 202 27.66 -97.16 44.64
N VAL A 203 27.32 -96.09 43.89
CA VAL A 203 27.72 -95.90 42.49
C VAL A 203 28.83 -94.86 42.38
N SER A 204 29.90 -95.18 41.65
CA SER A 204 30.94 -94.19 41.37
C SER A 204 30.43 -93.14 40.38
N THR A 205 30.39 -91.88 40.81
CA THR A 205 30.15 -90.71 39.95
C THR A 205 31.47 -90.11 39.43
N GLU A 206 32.61 -90.72 39.72
CA GLU A 206 33.94 -90.21 39.36
C GLU A 206 34.28 -90.59 37.90
N GLY A 207 34.58 -89.58 37.07
CA GLY A 207 34.84 -89.76 35.63
C GLY A 207 33.60 -89.69 34.73
N VAL A 208 32.40 -89.45 35.28
CA VAL A 208 31.16 -89.26 34.47
C VAL A 208 30.99 -87.78 34.12
N GLU A 209 31.03 -87.45 32.83
CA GLU A 209 30.73 -86.10 32.33
C GLU A 209 29.22 -85.85 32.27
N PHE A 210 28.67 -85.28 33.35
CA PHE A 210 27.31 -84.77 33.36
C PHE A 210 27.23 -83.43 32.63
N ASP A 211 26.43 -83.37 31.57
CA ASP A 211 26.18 -82.16 30.77
C ASP A 211 24.81 -81.57 31.10
N VAL A 212 24.79 -80.47 31.85
CA VAL A 212 23.55 -79.74 32.22
C VAL A 212 22.83 -79.09 31.03
N ARG A 213 23.36 -79.17 29.80
CA ARG A 213 22.64 -78.78 28.58
C ARG A 213 21.91 -79.96 27.92
N LYS A 214 21.86 -81.11 28.58
CA LYS A 214 21.15 -82.31 28.15
C LYS A 214 20.29 -82.85 29.28
N ASP A 215 19.19 -83.50 28.90
CA ASP A 215 18.30 -84.20 29.82
C ASP A 215 17.90 -85.58 29.27
N VAL A 216 17.33 -86.44 30.11
CA VAL A 216 16.96 -87.81 29.77
C VAL A 216 15.54 -87.85 29.20
N TYR A 217 15.43 -87.77 27.88
CA TYR A 217 14.16 -87.85 27.17
C TYR A 217 14.06 -89.18 26.40
N GLU A 218 12.95 -89.90 26.57
CA GLU A 218 12.73 -91.26 26.04
C GLU A 218 13.84 -92.27 26.43
N GLY A 219 14.46 -92.08 27.61
CA GLY A 219 15.56 -92.93 28.09
C GLY A 219 16.91 -92.68 27.42
N GLN A 220 17.05 -91.61 26.63
CA GLN A 220 18.30 -91.18 26.00
C GLN A 220 18.68 -89.77 26.45
N LEU A 221 19.97 -89.50 26.60
CA LEU A 221 20.49 -88.18 26.96
C LEU A 221 20.50 -87.27 25.72
N LYS A 222 19.53 -86.36 25.60
CA LYS A 222 19.37 -85.45 24.45
C LYS A 222 19.60 -83.99 24.84
N PRO A 223 20.10 -83.10 23.95
CA PRO A 223 20.20 -81.67 24.22
C PRO A 223 18.84 -81.05 24.55
N LEU A 224 18.81 -80.09 25.49
CA LEU A 224 17.58 -79.38 25.89
C LEU A 224 16.85 -78.72 24.71
N SER A 225 17.58 -78.30 23.67
CA SER A 225 17.03 -77.72 22.44
C SER A 225 16.35 -78.71 21.50
N GLU A 226 16.47 -80.02 21.74
CA GLU A 226 15.88 -81.10 20.94
C GLU A 226 14.68 -81.77 21.66
N ILE A 227 14.38 -81.34 22.89
CA ILE A 227 13.28 -81.83 23.71
C ILE A 227 12.14 -80.79 23.64
N PRO A 228 10.89 -81.18 23.34
CA PRO A 228 9.75 -80.26 23.28
C PRO A 228 9.49 -79.53 24.61
N GLU A 229 9.08 -78.26 24.57
CA GLU A 229 8.83 -77.44 25.78
C GLU A 229 7.69 -78.00 26.65
N ASP A 230 6.73 -78.71 26.06
CA ASP A 230 5.64 -79.40 26.75
C ASP A 230 6.07 -80.68 27.47
N ALA A 231 7.28 -81.20 27.22
CA ALA A 231 7.80 -82.40 27.87
C ALA A 231 8.34 -82.17 29.30
N TYR A 232 8.56 -80.92 29.71
CA TYR A 232 9.10 -80.57 31.04
C TYR A 232 8.03 -80.35 32.13
N MET A 233 6.74 -80.46 31.78
CA MET A 233 5.61 -80.05 32.62
C MET A 233 4.96 -81.22 33.39
N GLU A 234 5.72 -81.91 34.25
CA GLU A 234 5.12 -82.74 35.31
C GLU A 234 4.93 -81.90 36.60
N VAL A 235 3.70 -81.39 36.72
CA VAL A 235 3.05 -80.74 37.89
C VAL A 235 3.86 -80.64 39.19
N GLU A 236 4.37 -79.45 39.50
CA GLU A 236 4.80 -79.09 40.86
C GLU A 236 3.59 -78.51 41.64
N GLU A 237 2.83 -79.39 42.28
CA GLU A 237 1.77 -79.01 43.23
C GLU A 237 2.37 -78.76 44.63
N GLY A 238 2.48 -77.48 45.03
CA GLY A 238 2.47 -77.11 46.45
C GLY A 238 3.43 -76.03 46.92
N GLU A 239 3.02 -74.76 46.85
CA GLU A 239 3.09 -73.89 48.03
C GLU A 239 1.94 -72.86 48.05
N GLU A 240 1.42 -72.56 49.24
CA GLU A 240 0.13 -71.89 49.42
C GLU A 240 0.19 -70.36 49.36
N VAL A 241 -0.75 -69.79 48.60
CA VAL A 241 -1.58 -68.61 48.90
C VAL A 241 -1.13 -67.71 50.07
N VAL A 242 -0.76 -66.46 49.74
CA VAL A 242 -1.27 -65.29 50.48
C VAL A 242 -1.92 -64.35 49.48
N ALA A 243 -3.20 -64.11 49.66
CA ALA A 243 -4.03 -63.35 48.73
C ALA A 243 -4.10 -61.85 49.07
N ASN A 244 -4.73 -61.13 48.12
CA ASN A 244 -5.44 -59.84 48.22
C ASN A 244 -4.63 -58.57 47.87
N ASP A 245 -5.15 -57.62 47.09
CA ASP A 245 -6.46 -57.48 46.42
C ASP A 245 -6.30 -56.77 45.05
N GLU A 246 -7.13 -57.15 44.08
CA GLU A 246 -7.46 -56.31 42.90
C GLU A 246 -8.64 -55.38 43.28
N PRO A 247 -8.85 -54.21 42.65
CA PRO A 247 -9.48 -54.24 41.32
C PRO A 247 -9.14 -53.09 40.33
N GLU A 248 -9.39 -53.39 39.05
CA GLU A 248 -9.93 -52.52 37.97
C GLU A 248 -9.29 -51.14 37.66
N GLY A 249 -8.92 -50.90 36.39
CA GLY A 249 -8.38 -49.59 35.99
C GLY A 249 -8.30 -49.18 34.51
N ALA A 250 -8.46 -50.08 33.54
CA ALA A 250 -8.82 -49.84 32.13
C ALA A 250 -8.01 -48.86 31.21
N ILE A 251 -8.14 -49.12 29.90
CA ILE A 251 -7.91 -48.25 28.72
C ILE A 251 -6.46 -48.12 28.17
N ALA A 252 -6.30 -48.64 26.94
CA ALA A 252 -5.51 -48.21 25.75
C ALA A 252 -4.31 -47.23 25.92
N VAL A 253 -3.22 -47.33 25.12
CA VAL A 253 -3.20 -47.14 23.65
C VAL A 253 -2.04 -47.88 22.96
N GLU A 254 -2.27 -48.19 21.68
CA GLU A 254 -1.40 -48.75 20.63
C GLU A 254 0.12 -48.47 20.68
N LYS A 255 0.90 -49.39 20.09
CA LYS A 255 2.20 -49.06 19.49
C LYS A 255 2.29 -49.61 18.05
N LEU A 256 2.90 -48.78 17.21
CA LEU A 256 2.95 -48.85 15.74
C LEU A 256 3.63 -50.09 15.11
N VAL A 257 3.07 -50.47 13.96
CA VAL A 257 3.69 -50.78 12.65
C VAL A 257 4.64 -51.98 12.50
N VAL A 258 4.29 -52.81 11.50
CA VAL A 258 5.25 -53.41 10.54
C VAL A 258 4.72 -53.16 9.12
N GLU A 259 5.63 -52.88 8.18
CA GLU A 259 5.35 -52.54 6.77
C GLU A 259 4.88 -53.74 5.92
N THR A 260 4.26 -53.45 4.77
CA THR A 260 4.69 -54.07 3.49
C THR A 260 4.24 -53.23 2.29
N ALA A 261 4.91 -53.43 1.15
CA ALA A 261 4.94 -52.48 0.03
C ALA A 261 3.93 -52.74 -1.10
N LYS A 262 3.95 -51.83 -2.10
CA LYS A 262 3.23 -51.82 -3.40
C LYS A 262 1.74 -51.46 -3.36
N ASP A 263 1.17 -50.77 -4.36
CA ASP A 263 1.62 -50.51 -5.73
C ASP A 263 1.54 -49.04 -6.17
N ALA A 264 2.22 -48.72 -7.28
CA ALA A 264 2.14 -47.42 -7.94
C ALA A 264 1.17 -47.47 -9.14
N ASN A 265 0.17 -46.60 -9.11
CA ASN A 265 -0.64 -46.15 -10.26
C ASN A 265 -1.27 -44.82 -9.80
N GLY A 266 -1.13 -43.68 -10.46
CA GLY A 266 -0.92 -43.48 -11.88
C GLY A 266 -2.11 -42.68 -12.43
N ASP A 267 -2.20 -41.39 -12.06
CA ASP A 267 -3.00 -40.43 -12.81
C ASP A 267 -2.31 -39.06 -12.79
N MET A 268 -2.29 -38.39 -13.93
CA MET A 268 -1.54 -37.16 -14.19
C MET A 268 -2.51 -36.18 -14.84
N GLN A 269 -2.86 -35.10 -14.12
CA GLN A 269 -3.82 -34.12 -14.62
C GLN A 269 -3.13 -32.79 -14.87
N ASP A 270 -3.07 -32.42 -16.15
CA ASP A 270 -2.49 -31.17 -16.63
C ASP A 270 -3.29 -29.96 -16.12
N ILE A 271 -2.58 -28.94 -15.63
CA ILE A 271 -3.14 -27.61 -15.42
C ILE A 271 -2.61 -26.70 -16.53
N VAL A 272 -3.47 -26.44 -17.51
CA VAL A 272 -3.27 -25.40 -18.52
C VAL A 272 -3.46 -24.04 -17.85
N ILE A 273 -2.54 -23.11 -18.10
CA ILE A 273 -2.66 -21.69 -17.75
C ILE A 273 -2.98 -20.94 -19.04
N ASP A 274 -4.00 -20.09 -18.99
CA ASP A 274 -4.45 -19.15 -20.03
C ASP A 274 -4.22 -17.71 -19.53
#